data_AF-A0A5Q0EFQ8-F1
#
_entry.id   AF-A0A5Q0EFQ8-F1
#
_cell.length_a   1.000
_cell.length_b   1.000
_cell.length_c   1.000
_cell.angle_alpha   90.00
_cell.angle_beta   90.00
_cell.angle_gamma   90.00
#
_symmetry.space_group_name_H-M   'P 1'
#
loop_
_entity.id
_entity.type
_entity.pdbx_description
1 polymer ?
#
loop_
_entity_poly.entity_id
_entity_poly.type
_entity_poly.pdbx_seq_one_letter_code
_entity_poly.pdbx_strand_id
1 'polypeptide(L)' 'MNGAKFLLDTNFILGLLNNHPAVLECINTKAVRIEASGYSVITRMELLGFPVLDQALAKAMEQDA' A
#
# COMPACT_ATOMS: atom_id res chain seq x y z
N MET A 1 -2.17 -5.60 21.26
CA MET A 1 -1.10 -5.78 20.27
C MET A 1 -1.67 -6.64 19.15
N ASN A 2 -2.08 -5.98 18.06
CA ASN A 2 -2.83 -6.55 16.94
C ASN A 2 -1.89 -7.37 16.04
N GLY A 3 -2.36 -8.46 15.42
CA GLY A 3 -1.57 -9.49 14.70
C GLY A 3 -0.82 -9.05 13.44
N ALA A 4 -0.43 -7.78 13.33
CA ALA A 4 0.39 -7.27 12.23
C ALA A 4 1.87 -7.68 12.41
N LYS A 5 2.41 -8.42 11.44
CA LYS A 5 3.83 -8.79 11.32
C LYS A 5 4.67 -7.71 10.61
N PHE A 6 4.04 -6.91 9.75
CA PHE A 6 4.73 -5.89 8.97
C PHE A 6 4.05 -4.53 9.14
N LEU A 7 4.86 -3.48 9.30
CA LEU A 7 4.41 -2.10 9.25
C LEU A 7 4.92 -1.48 7.95
N LEU A 8 4.00 -1.16 7.04
CA LEU A 8 4.31 -0.62 5.72
C LEU A 8 4.48 0.90 5.83
N ASP A 9 5.53 1.42 5.21
CA ASP A 9 5.74 2.86 5.06
C ASP A 9 5.11 3.39 3.77
N THR A 10 5.14 4.70 3.62
CA THR A 10 4.54 5.42 2.49
C THR A 10 5.17 5.03 1.16
N ASN A 11 6.50 4.88 1.09
CA ASN A 11 7.18 4.53 -0.15
C ASN A 11 6.89 3.09 -0.58
N PHE A 12 6.78 2.17 0.37
CA PHE A 12 6.41 0.79 0.09
C PHE A 12 5.00 0.71 -0.48
N ILE A 13 4.04 1.46 0.09
CA ILE A 13 2.66 1.53 -0.41
C ILE A 13 2.61 2.20 -1.78
N LEU A 14 3.31 3.31 -1.99
CA LEU A 14 3.39 3.96 -3.31
C LEU A 14 4.05 3.06 -4.36
N GLY A 15 5.09 2.33 -3.99
CA GLY A 15 5.73 1.35 -4.85
C GLY A 15 4.77 0.21 -5.20
N LEU A 16 3.95 -0.25 -4.27
CA LEU A 16 2.91 -1.25 -4.53
C LEU A 16 1.85 -0.71 -5.52
N LEU A 17 1.34 0.50 -5.30
CA LEU A 17 0.36 1.14 -6.20
C LEU A 17 0.89 1.33 -7.62
N ASN A 18 2.20 1.56 -7.76
CA ASN A 18 2.87 1.73 -9.05
C ASN A 18 3.45 0.44 -9.65
N ASN A 19 3.17 -0.74 -9.07
CA ASN A 19 3.75 -2.02 -9.50
C ASN A 19 5.28 -2.01 -9.56
N HIS A 20 5.94 -1.35 -8.61
CA HIS A 20 7.38 -1.23 -8.58
C HIS A 20 8.04 -2.60 -8.37
N PRO A 21 8.95 -3.06 -9.27
CA PRO A 21 9.47 -4.43 -9.26
C PRO A 21 10.12 -4.84 -7.93
N ALA A 22 10.91 -3.96 -7.31
CA ALA A 22 11.57 -4.26 -6.04
C ALA A 22 10.58 -4.47 -4.87
N VAL A 23 9.43 -3.79 -4.90
CA VAL A 23 8.39 -3.96 -3.87
C VAL A 23 7.67 -5.28 -4.09
N LEU A 24 7.32 -5.61 -5.34
CA LEU A 24 6.71 -6.89 -5.68
C LEU A 24 7.63 -8.08 -5.34
N GLU A 25 8.92 -7.97 -5.63
CA GLU A 25 9.92 -8.96 -5.22
C GLU A 25 10.01 -9.09 -3.70
N CYS A 26 10.01 -7.97 -2.97
CA CYS A 26 10.02 -7.99 -1.51
C CYS A 26 8.77 -8.68 -0.92
N ILE A 27 7.59 -8.41 -1.48
CA ILE A 27 6.33 -9.04 -1.07
C ILE A 27 6.41 -10.56 -1.27
N ASN A 28 6.91 -10.99 -2.43
CA ASN A 28 7.05 -12.41 -2.75
C ASN A 28 8.10 -13.12 -1.87
N THR A 29 9.28 -12.52 -1.72
CA THR A 29 10.41 -13.13 -1.00
C THR A 29 10.19 -13.18 0.51
N LYS A 30 9.59 -12.14 1.09
CA LYS A 30 9.31 -12.07 2.53
C LYS A 30 7.92 -12.59 2.91
N ALA A 31 7.15 -13.08 1.94
CA ALA A 31 5.76 -13.50 2.11
C ALA A 31 4.93 -12.45 2.87
N VAL A 32 5.07 -11.18 2.48
CA VAL A 32 4.33 -10.08 3.10
C VAL A 32 2.86 -10.25 2.73
N ARG A 33 2.04 -10.57 3.74
CA ARG A 33 0.60 -10.75 3.60
C ARG A 33 -0.11 -9.48 4.05
N ILE A 34 -1.07 -8.99 3.25
CA ILE A 34 -1.82 -7.76 3.53
C ILE A 34 -2.57 -7.91 4.86
N GLU A 35 -3.14 -9.08 5.14
CA GLU A 35 -3.92 -9.36 6.35
C GLU A 35 -3.05 -9.36 7.62
N ALA A 36 -1.74 -9.58 7.44
CA ALA A 36 -0.74 -9.52 8.50
C ALA A 36 0.09 -8.23 8.42
N SER A 37 -0.35 -7.23 7.66
CA SER A 37 0.33 -5.95 7.52
C SER A 37 -0.55 -4.83 8.05
N GLY A 38 0.07 -3.82 8.63
CA GLY A 38 -0.57 -2.56 8.98
C GLY A 38 0.22 -1.38 8.41
N TYR A 39 -0.37 -0.21 8.47
CA TYR A 39 0.32 1.06 8.25
C TYR A 39 -0.10 2.04 9.35
N SER A 40 0.75 3.03 9.61
CA SER A 40 0.46 4.02 10.65
C SER A 40 -0.55 5.06 10.18
N VAL A 41 -1.23 5.73 11.11
CA VAL A 41 -2.08 6.88 10.76
C VAL A 41 -1.28 8.00 10.08
N ILE A 42 0.02 8.14 10.38
CA ILE A 42 0.91 9.11 9.74
C ILE A 42 1.11 8.76 8.27
N THR A 43 1.38 7.48 7.97
CA THR A 43 1.46 6.95 6.60
C THR A 43 0.19 7.28 5.82
N ARG A 44 -0.99 7.13 6.44
CA ARG A 44 -2.26 7.53 5.83
C ARG A 44 -2.32 9.03 5.51
N MET A 45 -1.91 9.89 6.44
CA MET A 45 -1.88 11.34 6.23
C MET A 45 -0.90 11.75 5.12
N GLU A 46 0.27 11.13 5.07
CA GLU A 46 1.27 11.36 4.02
C GLU A 46 0.70 10.98 2.65
N LEU A 47 0.04 9.82 2.56
CA LEU A 47 -0.58 9.32 1.33
C LEU A 47 -1.63 10.28 0.74
N LEU A 48 -2.35 11.04 1.57
CA LEU A 48 -3.31 12.06 1.10
C LEU A 48 -2.66 13.18 0.27
N GLY A 49 -1.33 13.37 0.39
CA GLY A 49 -0.58 14.34 -0.41
C GLY A 49 -0.14 13.84 -1.79
N PHE A 50 -0.37 12.56 -2.14
CA PHE A 50 0.13 11.96 -3.38
C PHE A 50 -0.96 11.82 -4.45
N PRO A 51 -0.78 12.44 -5.65
CA PRO A 51 -1.77 12.39 -6.74
C PRO A 51 -2.07 10.99 -7.28
N VAL A 52 -1.16 10.03 -7.07
CA VAL A 52 -1.32 8.65 -7.56
C VAL A 52 -2.52 7.94 -6.91
N LEU A 53 -2.89 8.35 -5.70
CA LEU A 53 -4.07 7.82 -5.01
C LEU A 53 -5.36 8.32 -5.61
N ASP A 54 -5.43 9.56 -6.10
CA ASP A 54 -6.63 10.07 -6.78
C ASP A 54 -6.94 9.24 -8.04
N GLN A 55 -5.91 8.86 -8.79
CA GLN A 55 -6.06 8.02 -9.98
C GLN A 55 -6.43 6.58 -9.63
N ALA A 56 -5.84 6.02 -8.57
CA ALA A 56 -6.16 4.67 -8.11
C ALA A 56 -7.57 4.59 -7.53
N LEU A 57 -8.01 5.60 -6.76
CA LEU A 57 -9.37 5.71 -6.21
C LEU A 57 -10.40 5.89 -7.32
N ALA A 58 -10.14 6.77 -8.30
CA ALA A 58 -11.03 6.94 -9.46
C ALA A 58 -11.25 5.62 -10.21
N LYS A 59 -10.17 4.87 -10.48
CA LYS A 59 -10.27 3.55 -11.13
C LYS A 59 -11.02 2.52 -10.29
N ALA A 60 -10.84 2.52 -8.97
CA ALA A 60 -11.56 1.60 -8.09
C ALA A 60 -13.06 1.90 -8.06
N MET A 61 -13.45 3.19 -8.11
CA MET A 61 -14.85 3.60 -8.18
C MET A 61 -15.53 3.28 -9.53
N GLU A 62 -14.77 3.21 -10.63
CA GLU A 62 -15.27 2.78 -11.94
C GLU A 62 -15.50 1.26 -12.04
N GLN A 63 -14.87 0.45 -11.16
CA GLN A 63 -15.00 -1.01 -11.20
C GLN A 63 -16.24 -1.55 -10.46
N ASP A 64 -16.97 -0.70 -9.74
CA ASP A 64 -18.19 -1.03 -8.99
C ASP A 64 -19.48 -0.43 -9.63
N ALA A 65 -19.41 0.07 -10.87
CA ALA A 65 -20.55 0.60 -11.65
C ALA A 65 -20.85 -0.25 -12.90
#